data_AF-A0A967GWU8-F1
#
_entry.id   AF-A0A967GWU8-F1
#
_cell.length_a   1.000
_cell.length_b   1.000
_cell.length_c   1.000
_cell.angle_alpha   90.00
_cell.angle_beta   90.00
_cell.angle_gamma   90.00
#
_symmetry.space_group_name_H-M   'P 1'
#
loop_
_entity.id
_entity.type
_entity.pdbx_description
1 polymer ?
#
loop_
_entity_poly.entity_id
_entity_poly.type
_entity_poly.pdbx_seq_one_letter_code
_entity_poly.pdbx_strand_id
1 'polypeptide(L)' 'LGLHRLKGLSTATAERLVEARSHAPFTSLPDFLRRTSPNQKERRLLAAAGALNGLPEVDHRRAGLWQVE' A
#
# COMPACT_ATOMS: atom_id res chain seq x y z
N LEU A 1 7.39 -10.87 -8.80
CA LEU A 1 8.38 -10.74 -7.71
C LEU A 1 7.70 -10.03 -6.55
N GLY A 2 7.28 -10.79 -5.55
CA GLY A 2 6.17 -10.45 -4.65
C GLY A 2 6.49 -9.54 -3.47
N LEU A 3 5.43 -8.98 -2.91
CA LEU A 3 5.36 -8.10 -1.74
C LEU A 3 6.13 -8.60 -0.50
N HIS A 4 6.42 -9.91 -0.44
CA HIS A 4 7.25 -10.57 0.59
C HIS A 4 8.70 -10.06 0.70
N ARG A 5 9.21 -9.27 -0.26
CA ARG A 5 10.57 -8.68 -0.18
C ARG A 5 10.62 -7.35 0.58
N LEU A 6 9.49 -6.79 1.00
CA LEU A 6 9.48 -5.58 1.82
C LEU A 6 9.92 -5.90 3.24
N LYS A 7 11.24 -5.84 3.49
CA LYS A 7 11.84 -5.93 4.83
C LYS A 7 11.25 -4.82 5.71
N GLY A 8 10.24 -5.17 6.52
CA GLY A 8 9.54 -4.24 7.41
C GLY A 8 8.01 -4.23 7.28
N LEU A 9 7.45 -4.93 6.29
CA LEU A 9 6.00 -5.19 6.23
C LEU A 9 5.67 -6.40 7.10
N SER A 10 4.69 -6.29 7.99
CA SER A 10 4.21 -7.44 8.75
C SER A 10 3.58 -8.47 7.81
N THR A 11 3.79 -9.76 8.09
CA THR A 11 3.16 -10.87 7.35
C THR A 11 1.64 -10.71 7.32
N ALA A 12 1.04 -10.30 8.45
CA ALA A 12 -0.40 -10.06 8.52
C ALA A 12 -0.87 -8.95 7.56
N THR A 13 -0.09 -7.87 7.41
CA THR A 13 -0.39 -6.78 6.47
C THR A 13 -0.23 -7.25 5.03
N ALA A 14 0.80 -8.07 4.75
CA ALA A 14 1.03 -8.65 3.43
C ALA A 14 -0.10 -9.63 3.02
N GLU A 15 -0.57 -10.47 3.94
CA GLU A 15 -1.68 -11.40 3.72
C GLU A 15 -2.98 -10.63 3.44
N ARG A 16 -3.35 -9.65 4.28
CA ARG A 16 -4.53 -8.80 4.04
C ARG A 16 -4.45 -8.07 2.70
N LEU A 17 -3.26 -7.62 2.32
CA LEU A 17 -3.05 -6.95 1.04
C LEU A 17 -3.34 -7.88 -0.14
N VAL A 18 -2.84 -9.12 -0.09
CA VAL A 18 -3.06 -10.12 -1.14
C VAL A 18 -4.53 -10.55 -1.17
N GLU A 19 -5.13 -10.80 0.00
CA GLU A 19 -6.55 -11.17 0.15
C GLU A 19 -7.46 -10.05 -0.39
N ALA A 20 -7.30 -8.82 0.09
CA ALA A 20 -8.08 -7.68 -0.38
C ALA A 20 -7.93 -7.48 -1.89
N ARG A 21 -6.71 -7.57 -2.42
CA ARG A 21 -6.47 -7.48 -3.87
C ARG A 21 -7.11 -8.63 -4.65
N SER A 22 -7.18 -9.83 -4.07
CA SER A 22 -7.85 -11.00 -4.66
C SER A 22 -9.35 -10.83 -4.75
N HIS A 23 -9.96 -10.12 -3.79
CA HIS A 23 -11.40 -9.81 -3.83
C HIS A 23 -11.72 -8.70 -4.84
N ALA A 24 -10.95 -7.61 -4.84
CA ALA A 24 -11.15 -6.49 -5.75
C ALA A 24 -9.88 -5.63 -5.83
N PRO A 25 -9.56 -5.08 -7.01
CA PRO A 25 -8.46 -4.12 -7.14
C PRO A 25 -8.73 -2.87 -6.29
N PHE A 26 -7.66 -2.31 -5.71
CA PHE A 26 -7.74 -1.05 -4.97
C PHE A 26 -7.97 0.11 -5.94
N THR A 27 -8.96 0.94 -5.66
CA THR A 27 -9.34 2.09 -6.50
C THR A 27 -8.81 3.41 -5.97
N SER A 28 -8.50 3.48 -4.66
CA SER A 28 -8.03 4.69 -4.00
C SER A 28 -7.11 4.37 -2.81
N LEU A 29 -6.36 5.38 -2.37
CA LEU A 29 -5.55 5.28 -1.15
C LEU A 29 -6.42 5.03 0.10
N PRO A 30 -7.54 5.75 0.33
CA PRO A 30 -8.43 5.45 1.45
C PRO A 30 -9.01 4.02 1.42
N ASP A 31 -9.34 3.47 0.25
CA ASP A 31 -9.78 2.06 0.12
C ASP A 31 -8.69 1.09 0.59
N PHE A 32 -7.46 1.30 0.10
CA PHE A 32 -6.30 0.52 0.52
C PHE A 32 -6.07 0.59 2.03
N LEU A 33 -6.11 1.78 2.63
CA LEU A 33 -5.90 2.00 4.06
C LEU A 33 -6.98 1.31 4.91
N ARG A 34 -8.25 1.39 4.49
CA ARG A 34 -9.35 0.70 5.18
C ARG A 34 -9.17 -0.82 5.16
N ARG A 35 -8.84 -1.39 4.01
CA ARG A 35 -8.82 -2.85 3.82
C ARG A 35 -7.57 -3.53 4.40
N THR A 36 -6.43 -2.86 4.34
CA THR A 36 -5.15 -3.44 4.79
C THR A 36 -4.72 -2.99 6.18
N SER A 37 -5.25 -1.84 6.65
CA SER A 37 -4.94 -1.22 7.95
C SER A 37 -3.44 -1.24 8.31
N PRO A 38 -2.55 -0.77 7.42
CA PRO A 38 -1.11 -0.77 7.65
C PRO A 38 -0.74 0.33 8.65
N ASN A 39 0.26 0.07 9.48
CA ASN A 39 0.78 1.08 10.41
C ASN A 39 1.54 2.19 9.66
N GLN A 40 1.87 3.29 10.35
CA GLN A 40 2.52 4.45 9.70
C GLN A 40 3.87 4.12 9.06
N LYS A 41 4.66 3.20 9.64
CA LYS A 41 5.94 2.76 9.07
C LYS A 41 5.72 1.94 7.80
N GLU A 42 4.76 1.01 7.82
CA GLU A 42 4.38 0.20 6.68
C GLU A 42 3.83 1.04 5.53
N ARG A 43 3.01 2.06 5.81
CA ARG A 43 2.54 3.01 4.79
C ARG A 43 3.69 3.66 4.03
N ARG A 44 4.69 4.16 4.76
CA ARG A 44 5.89 4.77 4.17
C ARG A 44 6.71 3.75 3.37
N LEU A 45 6.85 2.53 3.88
CA LEU A 45 7.57 1.45 3.19
C LEU A 45 6.88 1.05 1.87
N LEU A 46 5.55 0.92 1.89
CA LEU A 46 4.72 0.59 0.74
C LEU A 46 4.73 1.71 -0.32
N ALA A 47 4.65 2.96 0.12
CA ALA A 47 4.79 4.13 -0.74
C ALA A 47 6.19 4.17 -1.39
N ALA A 48 7.24 4.00 -0.60
CA ALA A 48 8.63 4.01 -1.08
C ALA A 48 8.93 2.85 -2.05
N ALA A 49 8.30 1.69 -1.84
CA ALA A 49 8.38 0.55 -2.73
C ALA A 49 7.58 0.69 -4.03
N GLY A 50 6.77 1.75 -4.15
CA GLY A 50 5.88 1.94 -5.29
C GLY A 50 4.69 0.99 -5.33
N ALA A 51 4.37 0.31 -4.22
CA ALA A 51 3.19 -0.57 -4.14
C ALA A 51 1.88 0.21 -4.34
N LEU A 52 1.89 1.52 -4.05
CA LEU A 52 0.78 2.44 -4.21
C LEU A 52 0.75 3.15 -5.58
N ASN A 53 1.77 2.98 -6.42
CA ASN A 53 1.86 3.66 -7.73
C ASN A 53 0.84 3.16 -8.76
N GLY A 54 0.18 2.03 -8.49
CA GLY A 54 -0.89 1.50 -9.34
C GLY A 54 -2.27 2.10 -9.02
N LEU A 55 -2.38 2.96 -8.02
CA LEU A 55 -3.64 3.60 -7.66
C LEU A 55 -3.87 4.82 -8.57
N PRO A 56 -5.05 4.95 -9.19
CA PRO A 56 -5.35 6.06 -10.11
C PRO A 56 -5.34 7.42 -9.41
N GLU A 57 -5.58 7.45 -8.09
CA GLU A 57 -5.50 8.67 -7.27
C GLU A 57 -4.05 9.10 -6.97
N VAL A 58 -3.09 8.18 -7.14
CA VAL A 58 -1.65 8.45 -6.99
C VAL A 58 -1.10 8.83 -8.37
N ASP A 59 -1.64 9.91 -8.94
CA ASP A 59 -1.35 10.39 -10.30
C ASP A 59 0.11 10.87 -10.47
N HIS A 60 0.83 11.07 -9.36
CA HIS A 60 2.23 11.44 -9.40
C HIS A 60 3.07 10.55 -8.49
N ARG A 61 4.00 9.82 -9.13
CA ARG A 61 5.13 9.05 -8.56
C ARG A 61 5.93 9.79 -7.45
N ARG A 62 5.72 11.11 -7.28
CA ARG A 62 6.34 11.98 -6.26
C ARG A 62 5.36 12.60 -5.24
N ALA A 63 4.05 12.57 -5.48
CA ALA A 63 3.07 13.19 -4.57
C ALA A 63 2.72 12.30 -3.37
N GLY A 64 2.81 10.98 -3.50
CA GLY A 64 2.54 10.02 -2.42
C GLY A 64 3.52 10.06 -1.23
N LEU A 65 4.59 10.87 -1.31
CA LEU A 65 5.55 11.05 -0.22
C LEU A 65 5.06 12.04 0.87
N TRP A 66 4.07 12.89 0.61
CA TRP A 66 3.81 14.08 1.44
C TRP A 66 2.34 14.35 1.83
N GLN A 67 1.50 13.32 1.96
CA GLN A 67 0.17 13.48 2.58
C GLN A 67 0.09 12.76 3.94
N VAL A 68 1.24 12.59 4.60
CA VAL A 68 1.32 12.13 6.00
C VAL A 68 1.80 13.30 6.86
N GLU A 69 1.03 14.38 6.86
CA GLU A 69 0.93 15.30 8.01
C GLU A 69 -0.45 15.15 8.64
#